data_AF-A0A2A9NSY5-F1
#
_entry.id   AF-A0A2A9NSY5-F1
#
_cell.length_a   1.000
_cell.length_b   1.000
_cell.length_c   1.000
_cell.angle_alpha   90.00
_cell.angle_beta   90.00
_cell.angle_gamma   90.00
#
_symmetry.space_group_name_H-M   'P 1'
#
loop_
_entity.id
_entity.type
_entity.pdbx_description
1 polymer ?
#
loop_
_entity_poly.entity_id
_entity_poly.type
_entity_poly.pdbx_seq_one_letter_code
_entity_poly.pdbx_strand_id
1 'polypeptide(L)'
;MKLRVHRNPFLTSTLHSPTILYNTLRFFWVVLVIWYELGEFYWSLSSCRWPAINASSESPTHVLVLSDTQIIHTAYTKNVPYTQAWRRFLTDLNIRKNWHVTSRLRPHDVIFLGDMLAAGRFIKNSAEYEQAVQYFKSVFSLPGARMHYLAGNTDISLGTVAKHSKDVKGFYQDTFGPLNQEFAIRKHTFVGLDAPGLVDEDYQRAAQGVDYTHWTPLPDGPVSFVNSITIDDDPLILLSHIPLSRPITASCGPLREKDTLRRNVGHGYQSMLGKQTTAFLLETLRPSLIFSGDNRDYCEYKHSFPDPHNNANTAKSTKEVTVKSFSMSKHIHRPGFQLLSLVDPFSLGESTDKSFADILCLLPDQDRIYSTIYPTFTVITLLVLFVINKTKMGHIRVRQLTALSVSSQTSLSLTSGRSTPVQHLDADIWIPRTPNILLSPRSPTQSLRRIPSCNLGPKLRTPSRPVTPNGSPPRHYVAYQEDGDEEEAMYPMYSTHHSDLRSSDHWSSGHDDLTEDELSTQHERCSAPGWRPVETQNTLWSWSFVFRGRRRRLTLSIPSWEDLTSLFSECQDHSTHLRRRGVLIATLFDTLSVLWPAVLVGMFIAWCMF
;
A
#
# COMPACT_ATOMS: atom_id res chain seq x y z
N MET A 1 -37.68 -44.49 36.54
CA MET A 1 -37.52 -44.13 35.11
C MET A 1 -36.19 -43.38 34.94
N LYS A 2 -35.09 -44.07 34.63
CA LYS A 2 -33.77 -43.46 34.39
C LYS A 2 -33.70 -43.05 32.92
N LEU A 3 -33.73 -41.75 32.64
CA LEU A 3 -33.46 -41.21 31.30
C LEU A 3 -31.99 -41.47 30.95
N ARG A 4 -31.75 -42.57 30.24
CA ARG A 4 -30.48 -42.91 29.61
C ARG A 4 -30.31 -41.97 28.42
N VAL A 5 -29.62 -40.85 28.62
CA VAL A 5 -29.17 -39.98 27.53
C VAL A 5 -28.13 -40.78 26.74
N HIS A 6 -28.55 -41.38 25.63
CA HIS A 6 -27.65 -41.88 24.61
C HIS A 6 -26.95 -40.67 23.98
N ARG A 7 -25.77 -40.32 24.50
CA ARG A 7 -24.80 -39.57 23.70
C ARG A 7 -24.31 -40.52 22.62
N ASN A 8 -24.72 -40.29 21.37
CA ASN A 8 -24.17 -40.96 20.20
C ASN A 8 -22.64 -40.79 20.20
N PRO A 9 -21.85 -41.87 20.33
CA PRO A 9 -20.39 -41.79 20.24
C PRO A 9 -19.88 -41.65 18.80
N PHE A 10 -20.78 -41.66 17.80
CA PHE A 10 -20.45 -41.62 16.38
C PHE A 10 -20.15 -40.23 15.81
N LEU A 11 -20.25 -39.15 16.60
CA LEU A 11 -19.86 -37.80 16.18
C LEU A 11 -18.53 -37.32 16.78
N THR A 12 -17.80 -38.18 17.49
CA THR A 12 -16.58 -37.81 18.23
C THR A 12 -15.30 -38.51 17.77
N SER A 13 -15.23 -38.99 16.52
CA SER A 13 -14.06 -39.74 16.03
C SER A 13 -13.53 -39.31 14.66
N THR A 14 -13.53 -38.02 14.32
CA THR A 14 -12.88 -37.54 13.07
C THR A 14 -12.15 -36.20 13.22
N LEU A 15 -11.68 -35.85 14.43
CA LEU A 15 -10.65 -34.82 14.53
C LEU A 15 -9.28 -35.50 14.35
N HIS A 16 -8.70 -35.33 13.16
CA HIS A 16 -7.31 -35.64 12.85
C HIS A 16 -6.40 -35.24 14.02
N SER A 17 -5.34 -36.02 14.25
CA SER A 17 -4.30 -35.71 15.26
C SER A 17 -3.98 -34.21 15.22
N PRO A 18 -3.95 -33.50 16.37
CA PRO A 18 -3.66 -32.06 16.39
C PRO A 18 -2.45 -31.69 15.55
N THR A 19 -1.39 -32.51 15.58
CA THR A 19 -0.18 -32.37 14.78
C THR A 19 -0.45 -32.34 13.27
N ILE A 20 -1.33 -33.20 12.76
CA ILE A 20 -1.71 -33.23 11.34
C ILE A 20 -2.34 -31.89 10.98
N LEU A 21 -3.27 -31.39 11.80
CA LEU A 21 -3.96 -30.14 11.53
C LEU A 21 -3.03 -28.92 11.53
N TYR A 22 -2.14 -28.79 12.51
CA TYR A 22 -1.14 -27.70 12.51
C TYR A 22 -0.23 -27.79 11.29
N ASN A 23 0.21 -28.99 10.91
CA ASN A 23 1.05 -29.18 9.72
C ASN A 23 0.29 -28.89 8.42
N THR A 24 -0.99 -29.23 8.33
CA THR A 24 -1.85 -28.86 7.19
C THR A 24 -1.99 -27.35 7.09
N LEU A 25 -2.22 -26.64 8.20
CA LEU A 25 -2.29 -25.18 8.21
C LEU A 25 -0.95 -24.53 7.82
N ARG A 26 0.17 -25.04 8.33
CA ARG A 26 1.52 -24.59 7.94
C ARG A 26 1.75 -24.76 6.44
N PHE A 27 1.46 -25.96 5.92
CA PHE A 27 1.60 -26.26 4.49
C PHE A 27 0.70 -25.35 3.64
N PHE A 28 -0.55 -25.15 4.06
CA PHE A 28 -1.48 -24.23 3.41
C PHE A 28 -0.90 -22.82 3.32
N TRP A 29 -0.37 -22.28 4.42
CA TRP A 29 0.24 -20.94 4.43
C TRP A 29 1.49 -20.84 3.56
N VAL A 30 2.34 -21.88 3.55
CA VAL A 30 3.50 -21.93 2.65
C VAL A 30 3.08 -21.90 1.19
N VAL A 31 2.11 -22.74 0.79
CA VAL A 31 1.57 -22.76 -0.58
C VAL A 31 0.94 -21.41 -0.93
N LEU A 32 0.19 -20.82 0.00
CA LEU A 32 -0.47 -19.54 -0.20
C LEU A 32 0.55 -18.40 -0.43
N VAL A 33 1.62 -18.34 0.35
CA VAL A 33 2.70 -17.35 0.15
C VAL A 33 3.44 -17.60 -1.17
N ILE A 34 3.79 -18.85 -1.50
CA ILE A 34 4.44 -19.16 -2.79
C ILE A 34 3.55 -18.75 -3.96
N TRP A 35 2.24 -19.02 -3.87
CA TRP A 35 1.30 -18.63 -4.92
C TRP A 35 1.21 -17.12 -5.07
N TYR A 36 0.95 -16.36 -4.01
CA TYR A 36 0.72 -14.92 -4.13
C TYR A 36 1.98 -14.06 -4.21
N GLU A 37 3.11 -14.52 -3.66
CA GLU A 37 4.39 -13.79 -3.78
C GLU A 37 5.15 -14.11 -5.06
N LEU A 38 4.88 -15.24 -5.72
CA LEU A 38 5.61 -15.66 -6.91
C LEU A 38 4.68 -16.15 -8.04
N GLY A 39 3.84 -17.14 -7.75
CA GLY A 39 2.97 -17.79 -8.74
C GLY A 39 2.07 -16.82 -9.51
N GLU A 40 1.41 -15.89 -8.82
CA GLU A 40 0.48 -14.93 -9.40
C GLU A 40 1.16 -14.02 -10.43
N PHE A 41 2.43 -13.64 -10.23
CA PHE A 41 3.20 -12.81 -11.16
C PHE A 41 3.50 -13.54 -12.47
N TYR A 42 3.83 -14.83 -12.41
CA TYR A 42 3.99 -15.66 -13.62
C TYR A 42 2.63 -15.94 -14.28
N TRP A 43 1.61 -16.20 -13.48
CA TRP A 43 0.26 -16.47 -13.97
C TRP A 43 -0.33 -15.26 -14.70
N SER A 44 -0.19 -14.05 -14.15
CA SER A 44 -0.72 -12.82 -14.74
C SER A 44 -0.13 -12.53 -16.12
N LEU A 45 1.10 -12.97 -16.39
CA LEU A 45 1.78 -12.81 -17.68
C LEU A 45 1.71 -14.05 -18.57
N SER A 46 1.07 -15.13 -18.14
CA SER A 46 1.01 -16.39 -18.92
C SER A 46 0.30 -16.23 -20.28
N SER A 47 -0.66 -15.30 -20.37
CA SER A 47 -1.37 -14.94 -21.60
C SER A 47 -0.78 -13.74 -22.33
N CYS A 48 0.19 -13.05 -21.73
CA CYS A 48 0.85 -11.89 -22.34
C CYS A 48 1.85 -12.37 -23.38
N ARG A 49 1.58 -12.07 -24.66
CA ARG A 49 2.44 -12.41 -25.78
C ARG A 49 2.68 -11.18 -26.63
N TRP A 50 3.85 -11.12 -27.25
CA TRP A 50 4.15 -10.12 -28.26
C TRP A 50 3.09 -10.18 -29.37
N PRO A 51 2.50 -9.03 -29.76
CA PRO A 51 1.46 -9.01 -30.77
C PRO A 51 2.06 -9.43 -32.12
N ALA A 52 1.36 -10.31 -32.83
CA ALA A 52 1.80 -10.81 -34.12
C ALA A 52 1.50 -9.78 -35.22
N ILE A 53 2.45 -9.62 -36.13
CA ILE A 53 2.28 -8.84 -37.36
C ILE A 53 2.50 -9.83 -38.51
N ASN A 54 1.58 -9.86 -39.46
CA ASN A 54 1.64 -10.77 -40.60
C ASN A 54 2.68 -10.28 -41.64
N ALA A 55 3.96 -10.27 -41.27
CA ALA A 55 5.04 -9.99 -42.20
C ALA A 55 5.54 -11.32 -42.80
N SER A 56 5.61 -11.38 -44.13
CA SER A 56 5.87 -12.61 -44.89
C SER A 56 7.30 -13.14 -44.79
N SER A 57 8.26 -12.36 -44.25
CA SER A 57 9.68 -12.76 -44.26
C SER A 57 10.55 -12.22 -43.11
N GLU A 58 9.99 -11.56 -42.08
CA GLU A 58 10.80 -10.89 -41.06
C GLU A 58 10.33 -11.12 -39.61
N SER A 59 11.28 -11.37 -38.71
CA SER A 59 11.04 -11.42 -37.28
C SER A 59 10.80 -10.01 -36.72
N PRO A 60 9.68 -9.75 -36.02
CA PRO A 60 9.39 -8.45 -35.45
C PRO A 60 10.43 -8.02 -34.40
N THR A 61 10.74 -6.73 -34.38
CA THR A 61 11.44 -6.08 -33.25
C THR A 61 10.43 -5.83 -32.14
N HIS A 62 10.81 -6.19 -30.92
CA HIS A 62 9.93 -6.13 -29.74
C HIS A 62 10.36 -5.02 -28.80
N VAL A 63 9.46 -4.07 -28.57
CA VAL A 63 9.66 -2.88 -27.74
C VAL A 63 8.72 -2.94 -26.53
N LEU A 64 9.27 -2.86 -25.33
CA LEU A 64 8.52 -2.77 -24.09
C LEU A 64 8.32 -1.31 -23.72
N VAL A 65 7.09 -0.89 -23.46
CA VAL A 65 6.77 0.49 -23.04
C VAL A 65 6.25 0.48 -21.60
N LEU A 66 6.94 1.19 -20.73
CA LEU A 66 6.67 1.33 -19.31
C LEU A 66 6.31 2.78 -18.98
N SER A 67 5.46 2.99 -17.97
CA SER A 67 5.12 4.31 -17.45
C SER A 67 5.06 4.28 -15.92
N ASP A 68 5.36 5.41 -15.26
CA ASP A 68 5.11 5.64 -13.84
C ASP A 68 5.72 4.54 -12.94
N THR A 69 7.02 4.26 -13.10
CA THR A 69 7.70 3.28 -12.24
C THR A 69 7.91 3.80 -10.82
N GLN A 70 7.92 5.13 -10.63
CA GLN A 70 7.82 5.80 -9.32
C GLN A 70 8.78 5.20 -8.26
N ILE A 71 10.06 5.01 -8.62
CA ILE A 71 11.08 4.47 -7.73
C ILE A 71 11.32 5.44 -6.56
N ILE A 72 11.39 4.87 -5.35
CA ILE A 72 11.56 5.61 -4.09
C ILE A 72 12.99 5.44 -3.57
N HIS A 73 13.83 6.46 -3.79
CA HIS A 73 15.22 6.44 -3.33
C HIS A 73 15.39 6.83 -1.85
N THR A 74 16.43 6.28 -1.20
CA THR A 74 16.70 6.37 0.25
C THR A 74 17.07 7.76 0.74
N ALA A 75 17.62 8.63 -0.11
CA ALA A 75 18.24 9.87 0.33
C ALA A 75 17.28 10.83 1.05
N TYR A 76 15.99 10.78 0.72
CA TYR A 76 14.92 11.54 1.38
C TYR A 76 14.46 10.98 2.73
N THR A 77 14.96 9.82 3.15
CA THR A 77 14.25 8.94 4.11
C THR A 77 14.94 8.76 5.46
N LYS A 78 15.90 9.62 5.82
CA LYS A 78 16.74 9.39 7.02
C LYS A 78 15.98 9.32 8.36
N ASN A 79 14.72 9.77 8.44
CA ASN A 79 13.92 9.76 9.68
C ASN A 79 12.44 9.42 9.45
N VAL A 80 12.13 8.24 8.92
CA VAL A 80 10.73 7.86 8.69
C VAL A 80 10.15 6.89 9.69
N PRO A 81 8.85 7.04 10.04
CA PRO A 81 8.15 6.07 10.85
C PRO A 81 8.26 4.67 10.25
N TYR A 82 8.36 3.64 11.12
CA TYR A 82 8.45 2.24 10.72
C TYR A 82 7.34 1.80 9.74
N THR A 83 6.14 2.36 9.84
CA THR A 83 5.03 2.09 8.93
C THR A 83 5.32 2.53 7.50
N GLN A 84 5.98 3.67 7.32
CA GLN A 84 6.36 4.18 6.01
C GLN A 84 7.55 3.40 5.43
N ALA A 85 8.51 3.03 6.28
CA ALA A 85 9.61 2.15 5.88
C ALA A 85 9.11 0.78 5.39
N TRP A 86 8.11 0.21 6.08
CA TRP A 86 7.48 -1.04 5.68
C TRP A 86 6.73 -0.92 4.36
N ARG A 87 5.92 0.13 4.18
CA ARG A 87 5.22 0.38 2.92
C ARG A 87 6.20 0.50 1.76
N ARG A 88 7.29 1.24 1.95
CA ARG A 88 8.34 1.39 0.95
C ARG A 88 8.97 0.05 0.58
N PHE A 89 9.30 -0.77 1.57
CA PHE A 89 9.82 -2.11 1.32
C PHE A 89 8.87 -2.95 0.46
N LEU A 90 7.56 -2.89 0.74
CA LEU A 90 6.55 -3.59 -0.06
C LEU A 90 6.44 -3.06 -1.49
N THR A 91 6.50 -1.75 -1.69
CA THR A 91 6.51 -1.13 -3.03
C THR A 91 7.75 -1.53 -3.82
N ASP A 92 8.92 -1.47 -3.21
CA ASP A 92 10.19 -1.83 -3.85
C ASP A 92 10.22 -3.33 -4.22
N LEU A 93 9.78 -4.19 -3.30
CA LEU A 93 9.63 -5.62 -3.56
C LEU A 93 8.62 -5.88 -4.69
N ASN A 94 7.51 -5.15 -4.75
CA ASN A 94 6.55 -5.29 -5.84
C ASN A 94 7.16 -4.92 -7.19
N ILE A 95 7.85 -3.78 -7.30
CA ILE A 95 8.48 -3.35 -8.56
C ILE A 95 9.53 -4.35 -9.01
N ARG A 96 10.36 -4.86 -8.09
CA ARG A 96 11.35 -5.90 -8.40
C ARG A 96 10.69 -7.17 -8.92
N LYS A 97 9.59 -7.62 -8.31
CA LYS A 97 8.82 -8.79 -8.80
C LYS A 97 8.19 -8.54 -10.17
N ASN A 98 7.59 -7.36 -10.38
CA ASN A 98 7.04 -6.96 -11.68
C ASN A 98 8.14 -7.01 -12.75
N TRP A 99 9.28 -6.36 -12.49
CA TRP A 99 10.41 -6.34 -13.43
C TRP A 99 11.00 -7.73 -13.66
N HIS A 100 11.08 -8.55 -12.62
CA HIS A 100 11.54 -9.93 -12.72
C HIS A 100 10.72 -10.70 -13.75
N VAL A 101 9.39 -10.68 -13.68
CA VAL A 101 8.56 -11.42 -14.66
C VAL A 101 8.50 -10.73 -16.03
N THR A 102 8.47 -9.40 -16.10
CA THR A 102 8.39 -8.66 -17.36
C THR A 102 9.67 -8.75 -18.19
N SER A 103 10.86 -8.67 -17.56
CA SER A 103 12.16 -8.77 -18.25
C SER A 103 12.37 -10.11 -18.98
N ARG A 104 11.67 -11.18 -18.55
CA ARG A 104 11.69 -12.49 -19.21
C ARG A 104 11.02 -12.51 -20.58
N LEU A 105 10.23 -11.49 -20.91
CA LEU A 105 9.69 -11.30 -22.26
C LEU A 105 10.79 -10.98 -23.28
N ARG A 106 12.01 -10.68 -22.82
CA ARG A 106 13.20 -10.40 -23.64
C ARG A 106 12.95 -9.32 -24.71
N PRO A 107 12.54 -8.10 -24.30
CA PRO A 107 12.43 -6.99 -25.24
C PRO A 107 13.81 -6.62 -25.83
N HIS A 108 13.81 -6.09 -27.05
CA HIS A 108 14.99 -5.54 -27.71
C HIS A 108 15.23 -4.09 -27.26
N ASP A 109 14.14 -3.36 -27.03
CA ASP A 109 14.13 -1.97 -26.60
C ASP A 109 13.13 -1.78 -25.45
N VAL A 110 13.46 -0.90 -24.50
CA VAL A 110 12.57 -0.50 -23.41
C VAL A 110 12.45 1.01 -23.39
N ILE A 111 11.22 1.51 -23.38
CA ILE A 111 10.89 2.93 -23.36
C ILE A 111 10.18 3.23 -22.04
N PHE A 112 10.69 4.18 -21.26
CA PHE A 112 10.06 4.70 -20.06
C PHE A 112 9.41 6.05 -20.36
N LEU A 113 8.09 6.14 -20.19
CA LEU A 113 7.28 7.32 -20.53
C LEU A 113 7.21 8.36 -19.40
N GLY A 114 8.23 8.47 -18.55
CA GLY A 114 8.26 9.43 -17.45
C GLY A 114 7.77 8.88 -16.11
N ASP A 115 7.95 9.72 -15.10
CA ASP A 115 7.71 9.43 -13.69
C ASP A 115 8.50 8.21 -13.22
N MET A 116 9.79 8.21 -13.57
CA MET A 116 10.71 7.17 -13.12
C MET A 116 10.98 7.27 -11.62
N LEU A 117 11.14 8.50 -11.12
CA LEU A 117 11.47 8.81 -9.72
C LEU A 117 10.27 9.45 -9.02
N ALA A 118 9.80 8.85 -7.92
CA ALA A 118 8.60 9.35 -7.21
C ALA A 118 8.77 10.76 -6.59
N ALA A 119 10.00 11.22 -6.44
CA ALA A 119 10.33 12.51 -5.83
C ALA A 119 11.48 13.24 -6.53
N GLY A 120 11.75 12.94 -7.81
CA GLY A 120 12.86 13.55 -8.56
C GLY A 120 12.82 15.07 -8.52
N ARG A 121 11.63 15.65 -8.69
CA ARG A 121 11.33 17.08 -8.67
C ARG A 121 11.68 17.80 -7.36
N PHE A 122 11.80 17.06 -6.26
CA PHE A 122 12.09 17.65 -4.95
C PHE A 122 13.59 17.65 -4.62
N ILE A 123 14.39 16.86 -5.34
CA ILE A 123 15.82 16.69 -5.07
C ILE A 123 16.57 17.99 -5.37
N LYS A 124 17.39 18.43 -4.41
CA LYS A 124 18.09 19.73 -4.47
C LYS A 124 19.51 19.65 -5.01
N ASN A 125 20.11 18.47 -5.04
CA ASN A 125 21.52 18.27 -5.34
C ASN A 125 21.70 17.22 -6.44
N SER A 126 22.54 17.52 -7.44
CA SER A 126 22.90 16.62 -8.53
C SER A 126 23.40 15.26 -8.03
N ALA A 127 24.27 15.21 -7.02
CA ALA A 127 24.80 13.95 -6.50
C ALA A 127 23.71 13.04 -5.88
N GLU A 128 22.67 13.64 -5.27
CA GLU A 128 21.53 12.90 -4.73
C GLU A 128 20.61 12.39 -5.85
N TYR A 129 20.41 13.23 -6.88
CA TYR A 129 19.66 12.86 -8.07
C TYR A 129 20.33 11.69 -8.78
N GLU A 130 21.65 11.76 -8.98
CA GLU A 130 22.44 10.70 -9.58
C GLU A 130 22.32 9.38 -8.79
N GLN A 131 22.37 9.41 -7.45
CA GLN A 131 22.16 8.21 -6.63
C GLN A 131 20.75 7.61 -6.81
N ALA A 132 19.73 8.45 -6.93
CA ALA A 132 18.37 8.00 -7.22
C ALA A 132 18.27 7.34 -8.60
N VAL A 133 18.92 7.94 -9.62
CA VAL A 133 18.97 7.39 -10.97
C VAL A 133 19.78 6.09 -11.04
N GLN A 134 20.92 6.02 -10.37
CA GLN A 134 21.73 4.79 -10.28
C GLN A 134 20.92 3.67 -9.64
N TYR A 135 20.16 3.98 -8.58
CA TYR A 135 19.26 3.01 -7.97
C TYR A 135 18.17 2.54 -8.93
N PHE A 136 17.49 3.47 -9.62
CA PHE A 136 16.51 3.14 -10.66
C PHE A 136 17.12 2.23 -11.75
N LYS A 137 18.28 2.58 -12.30
CA LYS A 137 18.98 1.80 -13.33
C LYS A 137 19.40 0.41 -12.82
N SER A 138 19.71 0.28 -11.53
CA SER A 138 20.02 -1.01 -10.91
C SER A 138 18.79 -1.93 -10.83
N VAL A 139 17.62 -1.39 -10.53
CA VAL A 139 16.36 -2.15 -10.47
C VAL A 139 15.94 -2.61 -11.86
N PHE A 140 16.03 -1.72 -12.86
CA PHE A 140 15.61 -1.99 -14.25
C PHE A 140 16.75 -2.46 -15.16
N SER A 141 17.78 -3.10 -14.61
CA SER A 141 18.90 -3.60 -15.42
C SER A 141 18.46 -4.72 -16.36
N LEU A 142 18.76 -4.59 -17.66
CA LEU A 142 18.52 -5.61 -18.67
C LEU A 142 19.65 -5.61 -19.72
N PRO A 143 20.65 -6.50 -19.58
CA PRO A 143 21.75 -6.58 -20.54
C PRO A 143 21.25 -6.91 -21.96
N GLY A 144 21.71 -6.15 -22.94
CA GLY A 144 21.41 -6.37 -24.36
C GLY A 144 20.17 -5.63 -24.89
N ALA A 145 19.38 -4.98 -24.03
CA ALA A 145 18.29 -4.11 -24.45
C ALA A 145 18.73 -2.63 -24.44
N ARG A 146 18.24 -1.85 -25.40
CA ARG A 146 18.43 -0.38 -25.40
C ARG A 146 17.33 0.26 -24.55
N MET A 147 17.68 1.29 -23.78
CA MET A 147 16.78 1.94 -22.83
C MET A 147 16.59 3.41 -23.23
N HIS A 148 15.35 3.85 -23.33
CA HIS A 148 14.96 5.23 -23.66
C HIS A 148 14.14 5.83 -22.54
N TYR A 149 14.40 7.08 -22.17
CA TYR A 149 13.78 7.73 -21.01
C TYR A 149 13.15 9.05 -21.41
N LEU A 150 11.88 9.25 -21.06
CA LEU A 150 11.19 10.53 -21.13
C LEU A 150 11.03 11.10 -19.73
N ALA A 151 11.01 12.43 -19.62
CA ALA A 151 10.81 13.08 -18.34
C ALA A 151 9.32 13.21 -17.99
N GLY A 152 8.96 12.84 -16.75
CA GLY A 152 7.65 13.13 -16.18
C GLY A 152 7.66 14.34 -15.24
N ASN A 153 6.47 14.77 -14.82
CA ASN A 153 6.33 15.90 -13.89
C ASN A 153 6.90 15.59 -12.50
N THR A 154 6.95 14.33 -12.09
CA THR A 154 7.62 13.93 -10.83
C THR A 154 9.13 13.85 -10.95
N ASP A 155 9.67 13.73 -12.17
CA ASP A 155 11.12 13.70 -12.41
C ASP A 155 11.75 15.10 -12.41
N ILE A 156 11.09 16.09 -13.04
CA ILE A 156 11.66 17.42 -13.33
C ILE A 156 10.83 18.65 -12.90
N SER A 157 9.61 18.45 -12.37
CA SER A 157 8.59 19.49 -12.07
C SER A 157 7.75 19.96 -13.26
N LEU A 158 6.58 20.53 -12.96
CA LEU A 158 5.65 21.19 -13.87
C LEU A 158 5.12 22.48 -13.22
N GLY A 159 5.02 23.58 -13.98
CA GLY A 159 4.52 24.86 -13.50
C GLY A 159 5.56 25.70 -12.75
N THR A 160 5.10 26.74 -12.04
CA THR A 160 5.98 27.63 -11.28
C THR A 160 6.76 26.81 -10.26
N VAL A 161 8.06 26.68 -10.56
CA VAL A 161 9.12 26.04 -9.78
C VAL A 161 8.82 26.26 -8.30
N ALA A 162 8.45 25.19 -7.59
CA ALA A 162 8.59 25.19 -6.14
C ALA A 162 10.01 25.71 -5.85
N LYS A 163 10.26 26.39 -4.73
CA LYS A 163 11.57 26.99 -4.38
C LYS A 163 12.71 25.95 -4.21
N HIS A 164 12.67 24.79 -4.87
CA HIS A 164 13.46 23.61 -4.66
C HIS A 164 14.12 23.26 -5.99
N SER A 165 15.42 23.59 -6.06
CA SER A 165 16.34 23.49 -7.20
C SER A 165 15.90 24.22 -8.48
N LYS A 166 16.69 25.22 -8.88
CA LYS A 166 16.54 25.87 -10.21
C LYS A 166 16.98 24.96 -11.37
N ASP A 167 17.56 23.79 -11.09
CA ASP A 167 18.37 23.01 -12.05
C ASP A 167 17.99 21.52 -12.13
N VAL A 168 16.80 21.11 -11.67
CA VAL A 168 16.39 19.69 -11.75
C VAL A 168 16.36 19.17 -13.19
N LYS A 169 15.99 20.02 -14.15
CA LYS A 169 16.03 19.70 -15.58
C LYS A 169 17.46 19.37 -16.04
N GLY A 170 18.46 20.13 -15.60
CA GLY A 170 19.87 19.85 -15.87
C GLY A 170 20.31 18.51 -15.25
N PHE A 171 19.92 18.24 -14.00
CA PHE A 171 20.24 16.96 -13.36
C PHE A 171 19.65 15.75 -14.09
N TYR A 172 18.42 15.89 -14.61
CA TYR A 172 17.82 14.87 -15.47
C TYR A 172 18.64 14.69 -16.75
N GLN A 173 19.01 15.78 -17.43
CA GLN A 173 19.78 15.73 -18.67
C GLN A 173 21.13 15.05 -18.50
N ASP A 174 21.83 15.32 -17.41
CA ASP A 174 23.13 14.73 -17.09
C ASP A 174 23.06 13.22 -16.80
N THR A 175 21.90 12.71 -16.38
CA THR A 175 21.77 11.34 -15.85
C THR A 175 20.92 10.40 -16.71
N PHE A 176 19.78 10.87 -17.22
CA PHE A 176 18.87 10.12 -18.09
C PHE A 176 19.08 10.46 -19.57
N GLY A 177 19.51 11.68 -19.89
CA GLY A 177 19.70 12.14 -21.26
C GLY A 177 18.73 13.26 -21.66
N PRO A 178 18.66 13.60 -22.95
CA PRO A 178 17.93 14.78 -23.42
C PRO A 178 16.43 14.73 -23.09
N LEU A 179 15.85 15.90 -22.79
CA LEU A 179 14.42 16.03 -22.45
C LEU A 179 13.51 15.82 -23.66
N ASN A 180 13.92 16.39 -24.79
CA ASN A 180 13.31 16.18 -26.10
C ASN A 180 14.27 15.32 -26.94
N GLN A 181 13.77 14.27 -27.59
CA GLN A 181 14.63 13.35 -28.32
C GLN A 181 13.93 12.71 -29.51
N GLU A 182 14.71 12.44 -30.56
CA GLU A 182 14.31 11.70 -31.75
C GLU A 182 15.22 10.48 -31.89
N PHE A 183 14.64 9.31 -32.14
CA PHE A 183 15.41 8.10 -32.40
C PHE A 183 14.61 7.13 -33.28
N ALA A 184 15.30 6.24 -33.99
CA ALA A 184 14.66 5.28 -34.89
C ALA A 184 14.78 3.84 -34.37
N ILE A 185 13.68 3.10 -34.41
CA ILE A 185 13.67 1.64 -34.20
C ILE A 185 12.97 1.01 -35.39
N ARG A 186 13.69 0.15 -36.13
CA ARG A 186 13.13 -0.60 -37.26
C ARG A 186 12.41 0.30 -38.30
N LYS A 187 13.03 1.42 -38.69
CA LYS A 187 12.45 2.45 -39.60
C LYS A 187 11.11 3.03 -39.13
N HIS A 188 10.96 3.14 -37.81
CA HIS A 188 9.90 3.93 -37.20
C HIS A 188 10.59 5.05 -36.42
N THR A 189 10.19 6.29 -36.67
CA THR A 189 10.71 7.45 -35.97
C THR A 189 9.97 7.64 -34.66
N PHE A 190 10.67 7.58 -33.55
CA PHE A 190 10.12 7.86 -32.22
C PHE A 190 10.49 9.28 -31.83
N VAL A 191 9.47 10.07 -31.49
CA VAL A 191 9.63 11.44 -30.99
C VAL A 191 9.19 11.49 -29.54
N GLY A 192 10.12 11.68 -28.62
CA GLY A 192 9.87 11.85 -27.19
C GLY A 192 9.89 13.32 -26.80
N LEU A 193 8.84 13.77 -26.12
CA LEU A 193 8.68 15.17 -25.72
C LEU A 193 8.95 15.41 -24.23
N ASP A 194 9.53 16.58 -23.93
CA ASP A 194 9.46 17.23 -22.63
C ASP A 194 8.03 17.71 -22.38
N ALA A 195 7.15 16.81 -21.96
CA ALA A 195 5.74 17.13 -21.74
C ALA A 195 5.54 18.20 -20.63
N PRO A 196 6.25 18.14 -19.47
CA PRO A 196 6.18 19.21 -18.48
C PRO A 196 6.66 20.57 -19.03
N GLY A 197 7.78 20.61 -19.75
CA GLY A 197 8.25 21.85 -20.38
C GLY A 197 7.31 22.37 -21.46
N LEU A 198 6.62 21.48 -22.19
CA LEU A 198 5.64 21.87 -23.21
C LEU A 198 4.40 22.50 -22.58
N VAL A 199 3.99 22.03 -21.40
CA VAL A 199 2.93 22.66 -20.61
C VAL A 199 3.37 24.04 -20.11
N ASP A 200 4.59 24.18 -19.61
CA ASP A 200 5.13 25.47 -19.15
C ASP A 200 5.20 26.50 -20.30
N GLU A 201 5.65 26.08 -21.48
CA GLU A 201 5.70 26.93 -22.67
C GLU A 201 4.28 27.28 -23.17
N ASP A 202 3.34 26.33 -23.14
CA ASP A 202 1.93 26.58 -23.48
C ASP A 202 1.31 27.62 -22.54
N TYR A 203 1.62 27.60 -21.25
CA TYR A 203 1.15 28.64 -20.32
C TYR A 203 1.68 30.03 -20.67
N GLN A 204 2.96 30.14 -21.05
CA GLN A 204 3.55 31.43 -21.48
C GLN A 204 2.89 31.94 -22.76
N ARG A 205 2.69 31.05 -23.74
CA ARG A 205 1.99 31.33 -24.99
C ARG A 205 0.54 31.77 -24.74
N ALA A 206 -0.20 31.01 -23.94
CA ALA A 206 -1.60 31.28 -23.64
C ALA A 206 -1.77 32.59 -22.84
N ALA A 207 -0.83 32.93 -21.95
CA ALA A 207 -0.83 34.20 -21.23
C ALA A 207 -0.71 35.42 -22.17
N GLN A 208 -0.10 35.24 -23.34
CA GLN A 208 -0.01 36.28 -24.39
C GLN A 208 -1.20 36.25 -25.37
N GLY A 209 -2.09 35.26 -25.27
CA GLY A 209 -3.27 35.15 -26.12
C GLY A 209 -2.97 34.88 -27.60
N VAL A 210 -1.82 34.29 -27.92
CA VAL A 210 -1.38 34.01 -29.30
C VAL A 210 -1.46 32.53 -29.62
N ASP A 211 -1.79 32.17 -30.85
CA ASP A 211 -1.75 30.77 -31.34
C ASP A 211 -0.32 30.30 -31.63
N TYR A 212 -0.11 28.99 -31.75
CA TYR A 212 1.22 28.40 -32.05
C TYR A 212 1.84 28.90 -33.37
N THR A 213 1.01 29.31 -34.34
CA THR A 213 1.48 29.89 -35.62
C THR A 213 2.13 31.27 -35.47
N HIS A 214 1.76 32.01 -34.42
CA HIS A 214 2.28 33.35 -34.12
C HIS A 214 3.18 33.35 -32.88
N TRP A 215 3.36 32.19 -32.24
CA TRP A 215 4.24 32.02 -31.10
C TRP A 215 5.70 31.97 -31.56
N THR A 216 6.58 32.73 -30.91
CA THR A 216 8.02 32.58 -31.07
C THR A 216 8.49 31.49 -30.11
N PRO A 217 8.92 30.31 -30.61
CA PRO A 217 9.31 29.21 -29.74
C PRO A 217 10.49 29.59 -28.83
N LEU A 218 10.50 29.06 -27.61
CA LEU A 218 11.65 29.23 -26.72
C LEU A 218 12.89 28.54 -27.33
N PRO A 219 14.09 29.16 -27.25
CA PRO A 219 15.33 28.51 -27.68
C PRO A 219 15.53 27.20 -26.95
N ASP A 220 15.83 26.12 -27.69
CA ASP A 220 15.97 24.76 -27.18
C ASP A 220 14.73 24.22 -26.43
N GLY A 221 13.58 24.89 -26.60
CA GLY A 221 12.30 24.51 -26.02
C GLY A 221 11.60 23.39 -26.81
N PRO A 222 10.59 22.74 -26.20
CA PRO A 222 9.84 21.66 -26.83
C PRO A 222 9.11 22.09 -28.11
N VAL A 223 8.61 23.33 -28.19
CA VAL A 223 7.97 23.81 -29.44
C VAL A 223 8.99 24.00 -30.55
N SER A 224 10.17 24.54 -30.23
CA SER A 224 11.27 24.67 -31.19
C SER A 224 11.75 23.31 -31.69
N PHE A 225 11.84 22.33 -30.79
CA PHE A 225 12.18 20.95 -31.14
C PHE A 225 11.14 20.32 -32.08
N VAL A 226 9.85 20.41 -31.76
CA VAL A 226 8.79 19.86 -32.63
C VAL A 226 8.83 20.46 -34.03
N ASN A 227 9.08 21.77 -34.14
CA ASN A 227 9.20 22.45 -35.43
C ASN A 227 10.46 22.05 -36.22
N SER A 228 11.47 21.49 -35.55
CA SER A 228 12.71 21.04 -36.19
C SER A 228 12.64 19.61 -36.76
N ILE A 229 11.62 18.83 -36.38
CA ILE A 229 11.46 17.44 -36.84
C ILE A 229 11.11 17.41 -38.32
N THR A 230 11.88 16.65 -39.10
CA THR A 230 11.59 16.37 -40.51
C THR A 230 10.59 15.22 -40.61
N ILE A 231 9.48 15.47 -41.32
CA ILE A 231 8.45 14.45 -41.55
C ILE A 231 8.79 13.71 -42.84
N ASP A 232 9.38 12.52 -42.67
CA ASP A 232 9.71 11.60 -43.75
C ASP A 232 8.56 10.59 -44.01
N ASP A 233 8.76 9.67 -44.96
CA ASP A 233 7.81 8.59 -45.27
C ASP A 233 7.74 7.51 -44.16
N ASP A 234 8.68 7.50 -43.23
CA ASP A 234 8.73 6.54 -42.13
C ASP A 234 7.60 6.80 -41.10
N PRO A 235 6.93 5.76 -40.57
CA PRO A 235 5.89 5.94 -39.56
C PRO A 235 6.43 6.58 -38.27
N LEU A 236 5.86 7.72 -37.89
CA LEU A 236 6.19 8.43 -36.67
C LEU A 236 5.35 7.92 -35.48
N ILE A 237 6.00 7.62 -34.36
CA ILE A 237 5.39 7.25 -33.08
C ILE A 237 5.72 8.36 -32.06
N LEU A 238 4.67 9.02 -31.57
CA LEU A 238 4.80 10.09 -30.59
C LEU A 238 4.79 9.53 -29.16
N LEU A 239 5.72 9.98 -28.34
CA LEU A 239 5.83 9.61 -26.94
C LEU A 239 5.71 10.89 -26.08
N SER A 240 4.76 10.91 -25.15
CA SER A 240 4.52 12.05 -24.26
C SER A 240 4.16 11.57 -22.87
N HIS A 241 4.81 12.05 -21.81
CA HIS A 241 4.39 11.68 -20.45
C HIS A 241 2.93 12.11 -20.17
N ILE A 242 2.58 13.37 -20.50
CA ILE A 242 1.22 13.90 -20.29
C ILE A 242 0.33 13.54 -21.49
N PRO A 243 -0.87 12.97 -21.27
CA PRO A 243 -1.81 12.61 -22.35
C PRO A 243 -2.26 13.79 -23.21
N LEU A 244 -2.60 13.54 -24.48
CA LEU A 244 -3.15 14.57 -25.35
C LEU A 244 -4.59 14.94 -24.97
N SER A 245 -4.98 16.16 -25.33
CA SER A 245 -6.29 16.72 -25.01
C SER A 245 -7.41 15.93 -25.69
N ARG A 246 -8.44 15.57 -24.91
CA ARG A 246 -9.66 14.94 -25.41
C ARG A 246 -10.92 15.52 -24.76
N PRO A 247 -12.13 15.26 -25.32
CA PRO A 247 -13.38 15.60 -24.66
C PRO A 247 -13.52 14.90 -23.30
N ILE A 248 -14.08 15.58 -22.30
CA ILE A 248 -14.21 15.06 -20.92
C ILE A 248 -15.11 13.81 -20.85
N THR A 249 -16.05 13.69 -21.79
CA THR A 249 -16.97 12.55 -21.91
C THR A 249 -16.42 11.42 -22.80
N ALA A 250 -15.19 11.56 -23.31
CA ALA A 250 -14.60 10.53 -24.17
C ALA A 250 -14.35 9.25 -23.36
N SER A 251 -14.77 8.12 -23.93
CA SER A 251 -14.48 6.80 -23.36
C SER A 251 -13.01 6.44 -23.57
N CYS A 252 -12.43 5.80 -22.56
CA CYS A 252 -11.07 5.26 -22.55
C CYS A 252 -10.99 3.79 -23.01
N GLY A 253 -12.09 3.25 -23.54
CA GLY A 253 -12.23 1.83 -23.83
C GLY A 253 -12.49 0.97 -22.58
N PRO A 254 -12.72 -0.34 -22.78
CA PRO A 254 -13.19 -1.24 -21.72
C PRO A 254 -12.08 -1.73 -20.77
N LEU A 255 -10.81 -1.46 -21.08
CA LEU A 255 -9.65 -1.93 -20.31
C LEU A 255 -9.23 -0.99 -19.19
N ARG A 256 -9.87 0.19 -19.10
CA ARG A 256 -9.69 1.13 -17.99
C ARG A 256 -10.46 0.64 -16.76
N GLU A 257 -9.87 0.81 -15.58
CA GLU A 257 -10.53 0.41 -14.32
C GLU A 257 -11.47 1.48 -13.76
N LYS A 258 -11.08 2.75 -13.89
CA LYS A 258 -11.90 3.90 -13.45
C LYS A 258 -12.58 4.59 -14.63
N ASP A 259 -13.55 5.45 -14.34
CA ASP A 259 -14.34 6.17 -15.35
C ASP A 259 -13.47 7.14 -16.21
N THR A 260 -14.08 7.96 -17.06
CA THR A 260 -13.40 8.82 -18.04
C THR A 260 -12.25 9.66 -17.46
N LEU A 261 -11.26 9.95 -18.31
CA LEU A 261 -10.13 10.81 -17.95
C LEU A 261 -10.60 12.27 -17.88
N ARG A 262 -10.61 12.83 -16.66
CA ARG A 262 -11.06 14.20 -16.38
C ARG A 262 -9.94 15.21 -16.61
N ARG A 263 -10.31 16.41 -17.04
CA ARG A 263 -9.38 17.54 -17.18
C ARG A 263 -9.17 18.18 -15.81
N ASN A 264 -8.05 17.85 -15.17
CA ASN A 264 -7.64 18.43 -13.90
C ASN A 264 -6.28 19.12 -14.05
N VAL A 265 -6.09 20.17 -13.25
CA VAL A 265 -4.84 20.93 -13.14
C VAL A 265 -4.66 21.25 -11.66
N GLY A 266 -3.42 21.17 -11.17
CA GLY A 266 -3.06 21.62 -9.84
C GLY A 266 -1.57 21.87 -9.71
N HIS A 267 -1.09 22.02 -8.48
CA HIS A 267 0.32 22.30 -8.23
C HIS A 267 1.19 21.12 -8.67
N GLY A 268 2.01 21.33 -9.71
CA GLY A 268 2.94 20.32 -10.19
C GLY A 268 2.31 19.17 -10.97
N TYR A 269 1.07 19.30 -11.45
CA TYR A 269 0.45 18.30 -12.33
C TYR A 269 -0.62 18.89 -13.26
N GLN A 270 -0.79 18.24 -14.40
CA GLN A 270 -1.86 18.51 -15.37
C GLN A 270 -2.21 17.22 -16.10
N SER A 271 -3.48 16.80 -16.05
CA SER A 271 -3.88 15.46 -16.53
C SER A 271 -3.90 15.30 -18.06
N MET A 272 -3.89 16.40 -18.82
CA MET A 272 -3.91 16.40 -20.29
C MET A 272 -3.28 17.67 -20.85
N LEU A 273 -2.63 17.59 -22.00
CA LEU A 273 -2.16 18.75 -22.75
C LEU A 273 -3.31 19.69 -23.18
N GLY A 274 -2.95 20.95 -23.48
CA GLY A 274 -3.85 21.95 -24.03
C GLY A 274 -4.48 21.51 -25.36
N LYS A 275 -5.69 21.99 -25.66
CA LYS A 275 -6.37 21.68 -26.94
C LYS A 275 -5.56 22.21 -28.13
N GLN A 276 -5.04 23.44 -28.01
CA GLN A 276 -4.21 24.05 -29.03
C GLN A 276 -2.86 23.33 -29.16
N THR A 277 -2.25 22.92 -28.04
CA THR A 277 -1.03 22.10 -28.04
C THR A 277 -1.23 20.77 -28.75
N THR A 278 -2.36 20.11 -28.48
CA THR A 278 -2.72 18.83 -29.11
C THR A 278 -2.91 19.01 -30.63
N ALA A 279 -3.62 20.05 -31.06
CA ALA A 279 -3.76 20.36 -32.48
C ALA A 279 -2.41 20.63 -33.14
N PHE A 280 -1.56 21.47 -32.52
CA PHE A 280 -0.20 21.75 -32.98
C PHE A 280 0.63 20.47 -33.18
N LEU A 281 0.65 19.57 -32.19
CA LEU A 281 1.40 18.32 -32.28
C LEU A 281 0.87 17.40 -33.39
N LEU A 282 -0.45 17.25 -33.50
CA LEU A 282 -1.07 16.36 -34.49
C LEU A 282 -0.89 16.89 -35.92
N GLU A 283 -1.04 18.19 -36.13
CA GLU A 283 -0.93 18.83 -37.44
C GLU A 283 0.51 18.91 -37.95
N THR A 284 1.48 19.08 -37.02
CA THR A 284 2.91 19.18 -37.32
C THR A 284 3.54 17.79 -37.50
N LEU A 285 3.36 16.88 -36.53
CA LEU A 285 4.05 15.59 -36.51
C LEU A 285 3.30 14.45 -37.22
N ARG A 286 1.98 14.58 -37.40
CA ARG A 286 1.09 13.59 -38.05
C ARG A 286 1.31 12.13 -37.62
N PRO A 287 1.40 11.84 -36.31
CA PRO A 287 1.83 10.54 -35.79
C PRO A 287 0.91 9.40 -36.21
N SER A 288 1.48 8.23 -36.43
CA SER A 288 0.78 6.98 -36.71
C SER A 288 0.25 6.27 -35.45
N LEU A 289 0.93 6.48 -34.32
CA LEU A 289 0.61 5.96 -32.99
C LEU A 289 1.14 6.93 -31.93
N ILE A 290 0.44 7.03 -30.81
CA ILE A 290 0.84 7.86 -29.67
C ILE A 290 0.84 7.00 -28.41
N PHE A 291 1.89 7.08 -27.62
CA PHE A 291 1.92 6.53 -26.26
C PHE A 291 2.04 7.65 -25.24
N SER A 292 1.21 7.58 -24.19
CA SER A 292 1.26 8.51 -23.07
C SER A 292 1.26 7.86 -21.69
N GLY A 293 1.58 8.62 -20.64
CA GLY A 293 1.67 8.16 -19.24
C GLY A 293 0.80 9.01 -18.29
N ASP A 294 1.34 9.32 -17.10
CA ASP A 294 0.83 10.24 -16.06
C ASP A 294 -0.48 9.82 -15.38
N ASN A 295 -1.51 9.44 -16.14
CA ASN A 295 -2.82 9.12 -15.59
C ASN A 295 -2.86 7.80 -14.77
N ARG A 296 -1.80 6.99 -14.86
CA ARG A 296 -1.60 5.68 -14.23
C ARG A 296 -2.60 4.57 -14.58
N ASP A 297 -3.76 4.88 -15.13
CA ASP A 297 -4.73 3.90 -15.64
C ASP A 297 -4.76 3.89 -17.17
N TYR A 298 -5.07 2.73 -17.75
CA TYR A 298 -5.12 2.55 -19.20
C TYR A 298 -6.17 3.49 -19.82
N CYS A 299 -5.86 4.07 -20.97
CA CYS A 299 -6.87 4.78 -21.75
C CYS A 299 -6.54 4.73 -23.23
N GLU A 300 -7.46 4.18 -24.02
CA GLU A 300 -7.37 4.21 -25.47
C GLU A 300 -8.28 5.30 -26.04
N TYR A 301 -7.74 6.16 -26.88
CA TYR A 301 -8.50 7.21 -27.56
C TYR A 301 -8.02 7.40 -29.00
N LYS A 302 -8.94 7.82 -29.88
CA LYS A 302 -8.63 8.11 -31.28
C LYS A 302 -8.74 9.61 -31.51
N HIS A 303 -7.64 10.22 -31.89
CA HIS A 303 -7.60 11.61 -32.33
C HIS A 303 -7.92 11.70 -33.81
N SER A 304 -8.55 12.79 -34.21
CA SER A 304 -8.84 13.10 -35.61
C SER A 304 -8.31 14.50 -35.93
N PHE A 305 -7.58 14.63 -37.04
CA PHE A 305 -6.99 15.90 -37.46
C PHE A 305 -7.02 16.03 -39.00
N PRO A 306 -6.98 17.27 -39.53
CA PRO A 306 -7.02 17.50 -40.98
C PRO A 306 -5.81 16.90 -41.70
N ASP A 307 -6.04 16.31 -42.89
CA ASP A 307 -4.97 15.89 -43.79
C ASP A 307 -4.80 16.94 -44.92
N PRO A 308 -3.74 17.76 -44.91
CA PRO A 308 -3.54 18.78 -45.93
C PRO A 308 -3.17 18.22 -47.31
N HIS A 309 -2.81 16.93 -47.42
CA HIS A 309 -2.45 16.31 -48.69
C HIS A 309 -3.65 15.68 -49.43
N ASN A 310 -4.85 15.74 -48.85
CA ASN A 310 -6.05 15.14 -49.43
C ASN A 310 -7.18 16.19 -49.60
N ASN A 311 -7.52 16.50 -50.85
CA ASN A 311 -8.55 17.50 -51.19
C ASN A 311 -9.99 17.06 -50.85
N ALA A 312 -10.19 15.80 -50.50
CA ALA A 312 -11.43 15.32 -49.90
C ALA A 312 -11.29 15.42 -48.38
N ASN A 313 -12.22 16.09 -47.70
CA ASN A 313 -12.36 16.27 -46.23
C ASN A 313 -12.23 14.96 -45.40
N THR A 314 -11.12 14.25 -45.51
CA THR A 314 -10.89 12.92 -44.93
C THR A 314 -9.96 13.15 -43.76
N ALA A 315 -10.52 13.25 -42.56
CA ALA A 315 -9.72 13.44 -41.36
C ALA A 315 -8.82 12.21 -41.13
N LYS A 316 -7.50 12.42 -41.00
CA LYS A 316 -6.58 11.38 -40.56
C LYS A 316 -6.88 11.09 -39.09
N SER A 317 -6.89 9.81 -38.73
CA SER A 317 -7.10 9.39 -37.33
C SER A 317 -5.89 8.62 -36.82
N THR A 318 -5.49 8.93 -35.59
CA THR A 318 -4.38 8.27 -34.90
C THR A 318 -4.81 7.79 -33.53
N LYS A 319 -4.27 6.64 -33.10
CA LYS A 319 -4.58 6.04 -31.79
C LYS A 319 -3.60 6.57 -30.76
N GLU A 320 -4.11 7.04 -29.63
CA GLU A 320 -3.35 7.26 -28.41
C GLU A 320 -3.66 6.14 -27.41
N VAL A 321 -2.60 5.57 -26.84
CA VAL A 321 -2.66 4.66 -25.71
C VAL A 321 -1.96 5.30 -24.52
N THR A 322 -2.73 5.69 -23.52
CA THR A 322 -2.20 6.04 -22.20
C THR A 322 -1.87 4.74 -21.47
N VAL A 323 -0.57 4.49 -21.31
CA VAL A 323 0.01 3.27 -20.74
C VAL A 323 -0.25 3.24 -19.24
N LYS A 324 -0.68 2.08 -18.77
CA LYS A 324 -0.97 1.84 -17.36
C LYS A 324 0.32 1.91 -16.54
N SER A 325 0.24 2.42 -15.31
CA SER A 325 1.40 2.52 -14.42
C SER A 325 1.96 1.13 -14.12
N PHE A 326 3.29 1.04 -14.14
CA PHE A 326 4.04 -0.17 -13.80
C PHE A 326 4.12 -0.41 -12.29
N SER A 327 4.00 0.66 -11.49
CA SER A 327 4.04 0.61 -10.04
C SER A 327 2.64 0.48 -9.44
N MET A 328 2.57 0.04 -8.18
CA MET A 328 1.31 0.06 -7.44
C MET A 328 0.90 1.50 -7.13
N SER A 329 -0.39 1.81 -7.34
CA SER A 329 -0.98 3.07 -6.89
C SER A 329 -2.37 2.82 -6.29
N LYS A 330 -2.89 3.76 -5.51
CA LYS A 330 -4.29 3.73 -5.05
C LYS A 330 -5.30 3.88 -6.20
N HIS A 331 -4.82 4.33 -7.36
CA HIS A 331 -5.69 4.66 -8.48
C HIS A 331 -6.01 3.46 -9.37
N ILE A 332 -5.23 2.37 -9.27
CA ILE A 332 -5.41 1.14 -10.05
C ILE A 332 -5.26 -0.09 -9.15
N HIS A 333 -6.00 -1.14 -9.45
CA HIS A 333 -5.86 -2.44 -8.83
C HIS A 333 -4.74 -3.25 -9.48
N ARG A 334 -4.64 -3.25 -10.81
CA ARG A 334 -3.67 -4.11 -11.52
C ARG A 334 -2.65 -3.29 -12.30
N PRO A 335 -1.41 -3.09 -11.84
CA PRO A 335 -0.38 -2.42 -12.64
C PRO A 335 -0.21 -3.05 -14.04
N GLY A 336 0.43 -2.37 -14.97
CA GLY A 336 0.58 -2.89 -16.33
C GLY A 336 1.71 -2.28 -17.14
N PHE A 337 1.81 -2.71 -18.38
CA PHE A 337 2.74 -2.20 -19.38
C PHE A 337 2.22 -2.49 -20.79
N GLN A 338 2.78 -1.81 -21.79
CA GLN A 338 2.42 -2.04 -23.20
C GLN A 338 3.54 -2.81 -23.91
N LEU A 339 3.16 -3.80 -24.71
CA LEU A 339 4.04 -4.45 -25.66
C LEU A 339 3.81 -3.86 -27.05
N LEU A 340 4.88 -3.59 -27.78
CA LEU A 340 4.86 -3.11 -29.16
C LEU A 340 5.75 -4.01 -30.01
N SER A 341 5.18 -4.57 -31.07
CA SER A 341 5.91 -5.24 -32.13
C SER A 341 6.05 -4.29 -33.33
N LEU A 342 7.21 -4.30 -33.98
CA LEU A 342 7.53 -3.51 -35.16
C LEU A 342 8.12 -4.41 -36.25
N VAL A 343 7.74 -4.20 -37.50
CA VAL A 343 8.36 -4.80 -38.70
C VAL A 343 8.74 -3.69 -39.66
N ASP A 344 9.74 -3.89 -40.52
CA ASP A 344 10.10 -2.86 -41.49
C ASP A 344 8.88 -2.51 -42.38
N PRO A 345 8.45 -1.24 -42.48
CA PRO A 345 7.30 -0.86 -43.31
C PRO A 345 7.43 -1.32 -44.76
N PHE A 346 8.65 -1.36 -45.31
CA PHE A 346 8.91 -1.82 -46.68
C PHE A 346 8.71 -3.33 -46.86
N SER A 347 8.70 -4.11 -45.77
CA SER A 347 8.50 -5.56 -45.80
C SER A 347 7.04 -6.00 -45.97
N LEU A 348 6.08 -5.07 -45.82
CA LEU A 348 4.64 -5.36 -45.89
C LEU A 348 4.10 -5.38 -47.34
N GLY A 349 4.88 -4.94 -48.34
CA GLY A 349 4.42 -4.86 -49.73
C GLY A 349 3.19 -3.96 -49.91
N GLU A 350 2.33 -4.26 -50.89
CA GLU A 350 1.05 -3.55 -51.12
C GLU A 350 -0.05 -3.90 -50.09
N SER A 351 0.27 -4.64 -49.02
CA SER A 351 -0.74 -4.98 -48.02
C SER A 351 -1.14 -3.76 -47.19
N THR A 352 -2.43 -3.64 -46.87
CA THR A 352 -2.98 -2.58 -45.99
C THR A 352 -2.64 -2.78 -44.52
N ASP A 353 -1.72 -3.69 -44.20
CA ASP A 353 -1.38 -4.08 -42.84
C ASP A 353 -0.44 -3.05 -42.20
N LYS A 354 -0.68 -2.73 -40.92
CA LYS A 354 0.16 -1.79 -40.17
C LYS A 354 1.52 -2.42 -39.87
N SER A 355 2.59 -1.65 -39.98
CA SER A 355 3.97 -2.04 -39.62
C SER A 355 4.21 -2.19 -38.12
N PHE A 356 3.19 -1.96 -37.31
CA PHE A 356 3.24 -2.07 -35.87
C PHE A 356 1.95 -2.66 -35.30
N ALA A 357 2.07 -3.32 -34.15
CA ALA A 357 0.96 -3.78 -33.35
C ALA A 357 1.30 -3.68 -31.88
N ASP A 358 0.33 -3.33 -31.05
CA ASP A 358 0.51 -3.15 -29.62
C ASP A 358 -0.57 -3.85 -28.79
N ILE A 359 -0.23 -4.25 -27.55
CA ILE A 359 -1.15 -4.89 -26.61
C ILE A 359 -0.79 -4.55 -25.15
N LEU A 360 -1.82 -4.36 -24.33
CA LEU A 360 -1.70 -4.19 -22.88
C LEU A 360 -1.47 -5.52 -22.19
N CYS A 361 -0.52 -5.55 -21.24
CA CYS A 361 -0.37 -6.65 -20.30
C CYS A 361 -0.53 -6.17 -18.85
N LEU A 362 -1.22 -6.97 -18.05
CA LEU A 362 -1.57 -6.65 -16.68
C LEU A 362 -0.78 -7.51 -15.69
N LEU A 363 -0.25 -6.85 -14.66
CA LEU A 363 0.42 -7.43 -13.52
C LEU A 363 -0.59 -7.76 -12.40
N PRO A 364 -0.16 -8.43 -11.31
CA PRO A 364 -1.04 -8.79 -10.21
C PRO A 364 -1.54 -7.60 -9.39
N ASP A 365 -2.73 -7.75 -8.81
CA ASP A 365 -3.25 -6.84 -7.79
C ASP A 365 -2.63 -7.15 -6.42
N GLN A 366 -1.45 -6.59 -6.20
CA GLN A 366 -0.70 -6.81 -4.97
C GLN A 366 -1.34 -6.11 -3.77
N ASP A 367 -2.07 -5.01 -3.98
CA ASP A 367 -2.78 -4.34 -2.89
C ASP A 367 -3.85 -5.27 -2.31
N ARG A 368 -4.66 -5.90 -3.16
CA ARG A 368 -5.66 -6.90 -2.73
C ARG A 368 -5.03 -8.10 -2.02
N ILE A 369 -3.84 -8.54 -2.45
CA ILE A 369 -3.13 -9.63 -1.77
C ILE A 369 -2.85 -9.25 -0.31
N TYR A 370 -2.30 -8.06 -0.07
CA TYR A 370 -1.94 -7.61 1.27
C TYR A 370 -3.12 -7.11 2.11
N SER A 371 -4.10 -6.43 1.49
CA SER A 371 -5.22 -5.79 2.18
C SER A 371 -6.38 -6.75 2.44
N THR A 372 -6.56 -7.76 1.59
CA THR A 372 -7.74 -8.63 1.62
C THR A 372 -7.37 -10.09 1.82
N ILE A 373 -6.48 -10.65 0.99
CA ILE A 373 -6.21 -12.09 0.97
C ILE A 373 -5.51 -12.55 2.26
N TYR A 374 -4.33 -11.99 2.58
CA TYR A 374 -3.61 -12.38 3.80
C TYR A 374 -4.40 -12.12 5.09
N PRO A 375 -5.07 -10.97 5.28
CA PRO A 375 -5.89 -10.73 6.47
C PRO A 375 -7.05 -11.72 6.59
N THR A 376 -7.75 -12.03 5.48
CA THR A 376 -8.87 -12.97 5.48
C THR A 376 -8.44 -14.37 5.92
N PHE A 377 -7.38 -14.91 5.32
CA PHE A 377 -6.88 -16.24 5.70
C PHE A 377 -6.28 -16.25 7.11
N THR A 378 -5.72 -15.13 7.58
CA THR A 378 -5.26 -14.98 8.97
C THR A 378 -6.42 -15.06 9.95
N VAL A 379 -7.52 -14.35 9.68
CA VAL A 379 -8.73 -14.39 10.52
C VAL A 379 -9.35 -15.79 10.52
N ILE A 380 -9.44 -16.44 9.36
CA ILE A 380 -9.95 -17.83 9.27
C ILE A 380 -9.07 -18.76 10.11
N THR A 381 -7.74 -18.66 9.99
CA THR A 381 -6.80 -19.47 10.77
C THR A 381 -6.96 -19.23 12.27
N LEU A 382 -7.09 -17.97 12.70
CA LEU A 382 -7.34 -17.59 14.09
C LEU A 382 -8.66 -18.20 14.62
N LEU A 383 -9.74 -18.17 13.83
CA LEU A 383 -11.02 -18.74 14.22
C LEU A 383 -10.95 -20.27 14.33
N VAL A 384 -10.30 -20.95 13.38
CA VAL A 384 -10.09 -22.40 13.42
C VAL A 384 -9.33 -22.78 14.69
N LEU A 385 -8.18 -22.14 14.95
CA LEU A 385 -7.36 -22.38 16.14
C LEU A 385 -8.10 -22.04 17.44
N PHE A 386 -8.90 -20.97 17.45
CA PHE A 386 -9.72 -20.60 18.61
C PHE A 386 -10.75 -21.68 18.95
N VAL A 387 -11.46 -22.21 17.94
CA VAL A 387 -12.45 -23.29 18.13
C VAL A 387 -11.76 -24.56 18.65
N ILE A 388 -10.60 -24.90 18.11
CA ILE A 388 -9.80 -26.05 18.56
C ILE A 388 -9.36 -25.88 20.01
N ASN A 389 -8.84 -24.72 20.38
CA ASN A 389 -8.38 -24.47 21.75
C ASN A 389 -9.55 -24.39 22.74
N LYS A 390 -10.71 -23.85 22.32
CA LYS A 390 -11.93 -23.85 23.14
C LYS A 390 -12.46 -25.26 23.38
N THR A 391 -12.49 -26.11 22.36
CA THR A 391 -12.93 -27.52 22.47
C THR A 391 -11.96 -28.33 23.33
N LYS A 392 -10.64 -28.19 23.13
CA LYS A 392 -9.61 -28.78 24.00
C LYS A 392 -9.79 -28.37 25.47
N MET A 393 -10.01 -27.08 25.75
CA MET A 393 -10.22 -26.61 27.12
C MET A 393 -11.52 -27.16 27.74
N GLY A 394 -12.57 -27.31 26.93
CA GLY A 394 -13.82 -27.97 27.33
C GLY A 394 -13.59 -29.42 27.77
N HIS A 395 -12.84 -30.20 26.98
CA HIS A 395 -12.49 -31.58 27.31
C HIS A 395 -11.61 -31.69 28.56
N ILE A 396 -10.65 -30.78 28.77
CA ILE A 396 -9.81 -30.74 29.97
C ILE A 396 -10.67 -30.51 31.22
N ARG A 397 -11.61 -29.56 31.18
CA ARG A 397 -12.53 -29.29 32.29
C ARG A 397 -13.43 -30.49 32.61
N VAL A 398 -13.95 -31.17 31.57
CA VAL A 398 -14.78 -32.37 31.76
C VAL A 398 -13.99 -33.52 32.36
N ARG A 399 -12.74 -33.76 31.93
CA ARG A 399 -11.84 -34.77 32.53
C ARG A 399 -11.49 -34.47 33.99
N GLN A 400 -11.27 -33.20 34.34
CA GLN A 400 -11.03 -32.81 35.74
C GLN A 400 -12.25 -33.08 36.64
N LEU A 401 -13.45 -32.77 36.15
CA LEU A 401 -14.70 -33.05 36.89
C LEU A 401 -14.97 -34.55 37.07
N THR A 402 -14.61 -35.38 36.08
CA THR A 402 -14.75 -36.85 36.18
C THR A 402 -13.68 -37.50 37.05
N ALA A 403 -12.46 -36.96 37.08
CA ALA A 403 -11.40 -37.42 37.98
C ALA A 403 -11.71 -37.14 39.47
N LEU A 404 -12.46 -36.06 39.76
CA LEU A 404 -12.91 -35.72 41.11
C LEU A 404 -14.12 -36.55 41.58
N SER A 405 -14.84 -37.23 40.68
CA SER A 405 -16.03 -38.02 41.02
C SER A 405 -15.76 -39.51 41.31
N VAL A 406 -14.50 -39.95 41.31
CA VAL A 406 -14.12 -41.34 41.58
C VAL A 406 -13.22 -41.38 42.82
N SER A 407 -13.82 -41.21 44.00
CA SER A 407 -13.22 -41.61 45.28
C SER A 407 -14.31 -42.01 46.28
N SER A 408 -14.97 -43.13 46.02
CA SER A 408 -15.81 -43.81 47.02
C SER A 408 -15.92 -45.30 46.69
N GLN A 409 -14.82 -46.02 46.88
CA GLN A 409 -14.85 -47.47 47.08
C GLN A 409 -13.89 -47.83 48.21
N THR A 410 -14.42 -48.00 49.42
CA THR A 410 -13.78 -48.78 50.48
C THR A 410 -14.54 -50.09 50.56
N SER A 411 -13.96 -51.13 49.98
CA SER A 411 -14.39 -52.52 50.12
C SER A 411 -13.95 -53.05 51.49
N LEU A 412 -14.91 -53.39 52.35
CA LEU A 412 -14.69 -54.20 53.55
C LEU A 412 -15.04 -55.65 53.21
N SER A 413 -14.03 -56.52 53.18
CA SER A 413 -14.20 -57.97 53.28
C SER A 413 -13.41 -58.46 54.50
N LEU A 414 -14.15 -58.95 55.49
CA LEU A 414 -13.69 -59.53 56.73
C LEU A 414 -12.92 -60.83 56.50
N THR A 415 -11.79 -61.00 57.18
CA THR A 415 -11.28 -62.31 57.56
C THR A 415 -10.86 -62.30 59.03
N SER A 416 -11.57 -63.15 59.78
CA SER A 416 -11.35 -63.49 61.18
C SER A 416 -10.16 -64.45 61.31
N GLY A 417 -9.26 -64.19 62.26
CA GLY A 417 -8.20 -65.10 62.70
C GLY A 417 -7.74 -64.74 64.11
N ARG A 418 -7.78 -65.72 65.01
CA ARG A 418 -7.78 -65.62 66.48
C ARG A 418 -6.41 -66.01 67.08
N SER A 419 -6.18 -65.55 68.32
CA SER A 419 -5.25 -66.06 69.39
C SER A 419 -3.85 -65.40 69.62
N THR A 420 -3.83 -64.40 70.53
CA THR A 420 -3.12 -64.27 71.85
C THR A 420 -1.83 -65.08 72.16
N PRO A 421 -1.07 -64.73 73.23
CA PRO A 421 -0.50 -63.43 73.64
C PRO A 421 0.98 -63.54 74.15
N VAL A 422 1.74 -62.44 74.20
CA VAL A 422 2.89 -62.34 75.15
C VAL A 422 2.94 -60.92 75.72
N GLN A 423 2.92 -60.87 77.05
CA GLN A 423 3.07 -59.68 77.89
C GLN A 423 4.56 -59.33 78.01
N HIS A 424 4.90 -58.04 78.03
CA HIS A 424 5.82 -57.48 79.01
C HIS A 424 5.49 -56.00 79.22
N LEU A 425 5.28 -55.65 80.50
CA LEU A 425 5.09 -54.32 81.03
C LEU A 425 6.44 -53.62 81.22
N ASP A 426 6.45 -52.30 81.05
CA ASP A 426 6.93 -51.26 81.98
C ASP A 426 6.37 -49.92 81.41
N ALA A 427 5.38 -49.24 82.02
CA ALA A 427 5.47 -48.32 83.18
C ALA A 427 6.54 -47.21 82.95
N ASP A 428 6.31 -45.91 83.08
CA ASP A 428 5.19 -45.04 83.45
C ASP A 428 5.58 -43.62 82.97
N ILE A 429 4.60 -42.76 82.69
CA ILE A 429 4.44 -41.39 83.27
C ILE A 429 3.13 -40.79 82.73
N TRP A 430 2.16 -40.78 83.63
CA TRP A 430 0.88 -40.09 83.66
C TRP A 430 1.18 -38.65 84.22
N ILE A 431 0.54 -37.52 83.86
CA ILE A 431 -0.83 -37.07 84.18
C ILE A 431 -1.14 -35.73 83.44
N PRO A 432 -2.43 -35.41 83.19
CA PRO A 432 -2.94 -34.36 82.32
C PRO A 432 -3.56 -33.17 83.08
N ARG A 433 -4.13 -32.19 82.35
CA ARG A 433 -5.36 -31.49 82.78
C ARG A 433 -6.05 -30.76 81.61
N THR A 434 -7.35 -30.97 81.57
CA THR A 434 -8.40 -30.55 80.62
C THR A 434 -9.13 -29.28 81.15
N PRO A 435 -10.40 -29.00 80.77
CA PRO A 435 -10.83 -27.95 79.84
C PRO A 435 -11.66 -26.85 80.53
N ASN A 436 -12.18 -25.86 79.79
CA ASN A 436 -13.41 -25.16 80.19
C ASN A 436 -14.20 -24.61 78.98
N ILE A 437 -15.52 -24.76 79.10
CA ILE A 437 -16.60 -24.43 78.15
C ILE A 437 -17.44 -23.29 78.80
N LEU A 438 -18.25 -22.60 77.97
CA LEU A 438 -19.44 -21.75 78.23
C LEU A 438 -19.12 -20.24 78.32
N LEU A 439 -19.83 -19.29 77.68
CA LEU A 439 -21.25 -19.18 77.34
C LEU A 439 -21.50 -18.28 76.10
N SER A 440 -22.63 -18.50 75.42
CA SER A 440 -23.34 -17.55 74.54
C SER A 440 -24.18 -16.56 75.37
N PRO A 441 -24.59 -15.42 74.79
CA PRO A 441 -26.03 -15.21 74.68
C PRO A 441 -26.54 -14.69 73.31
N ARG A 442 -27.77 -15.13 73.03
CA ARG A 442 -28.78 -14.70 72.03
C ARG A 442 -29.10 -13.18 72.12
N SER A 443 -29.16 -12.43 70.98
CA SER A 443 -30.34 -11.87 70.23
C SER A 443 -31.26 -10.87 70.98
N PRO A 444 -32.17 -10.02 70.39
CA PRO A 444 -32.63 -9.87 68.99
C PRO A 444 -33.05 -8.42 68.48
N THR A 445 -33.34 -8.31 67.16
CA THR A 445 -34.39 -7.53 66.42
C THR A 445 -34.73 -6.04 66.67
N GLN A 446 -34.89 -5.28 65.56
CA GLN A 446 -36.03 -4.41 65.10
C GLN A 446 -35.56 -3.62 63.83
N SER A 447 -36.14 -3.60 62.62
CA SER A 447 -37.48 -3.45 62.01
C SER A 447 -37.96 -2.00 61.73
N LEU A 448 -37.95 -1.65 60.43
CA LEU A 448 -38.99 -0.96 59.62
C LEU A 448 -39.16 0.59 59.56
N ARG A 449 -39.38 1.02 58.29
CA ARG A 449 -40.19 2.14 57.71
C ARG A 449 -39.66 3.58 57.85
N ARG A 450 -39.40 4.35 56.77
CA ARG A 450 -40.21 4.90 55.64
C ARG A 450 -40.87 6.27 55.96
N ILE A 451 -40.21 7.38 55.52
CA ILE A 451 -40.68 8.60 54.75
C ILE A 451 -41.89 9.43 55.33
N PRO A 452 -42.18 10.75 55.07
CA PRO A 452 -41.64 11.78 54.13
C PRO A 452 -41.44 13.21 54.71
N SER A 453 -40.86 14.13 53.90
CA SER A 453 -41.50 15.42 53.57
C SER A 453 -40.83 16.14 52.39
N CYS A 454 -41.67 16.73 51.53
CA CYS A 454 -41.35 17.57 50.37
C CYS A 454 -41.04 19.03 50.77
N ASN A 455 -40.32 19.78 49.92
CA ASN A 455 -40.86 21.01 49.31
C ASN A 455 -39.93 21.66 48.24
N LEU A 456 -40.60 22.00 47.12
CA LEU A 456 -40.44 23.11 46.16
C LEU A 456 -39.19 23.26 45.25
N GLY A 457 -39.49 23.54 43.97
CA GLY A 457 -38.59 23.58 42.78
C GLY A 457 -37.84 24.91 42.53
N PRO A 458 -37.64 25.40 41.27
CA PRO A 458 -38.37 25.06 40.03
C PRO A 458 -37.50 24.47 38.90
N LYS A 459 -38.22 23.89 37.93
CA LYS A 459 -37.76 23.48 36.61
C LYS A 459 -37.70 24.70 35.68
N LEU A 460 -36.69 24.75 34.82
CA LEU A 460 -36.77 25.48 33.54
C LEU A 460 -36.47 24.50 32.40
N ARG A 461 -37.41 24.43 31.46
CA ARG A 461 -37.39 23.65 30.23
C ARG A 461 -37.52 24.65 29.07
N THR A 462 -36.65 24.51 28.07
CA THR A 462 -36.87 24.74 26.60
C THR A 462 -37.10 26.20 26.12
N PRO A 463 -36.67 26.62 24.90
CA PRO A 463 -37.03 25.94 23.64
C PRO A 463 -35.99 25.87 22.51
N SER A 464 -36.09 24.76 21.78
CA SER A 464 -35.76 24.64 20.36
C SER A 464 -36.68 25.55 19.53
N ARG A 465 -36.10 26.36 18.64
CA ARG A 465 -36.83 27.11 17.61
C ARG A 465 -36.87 26.33 16.30
N PRO A 466 -38.01 26.32 15.58
CA PRO A 466 -38.08 25.94 14.17
C PRO A 466 -37.86 27.18 13.28
N VAL A 467 -37.15 27.02 12.17
CA VAL A 467 -37.09 28.01 11.09
C VAL A 467 -37.40 27.29 9.77
N THR A 468 -38.42 27.78 9.09
CA THR A 468 -38.90 27.40 7.76
C THR A 468 -38.04 28.02 6.64
N PRO A 469 -38.10 27.48 5.41
CA PRO A 469 -37.05 27.62 4.41
C PRO A 469 -37.24 28.87 3.54
N ASN A 470 -36.14 29.53 3.18
CA ASN A 470 -36.12 30.45 2.04
C ASN A 470 -34.77 30.38 1.31
N GLY A 471 -34.84 30.02 0.04
CA GLY A 471 -33.94 30.43 -1.04
C GLY A 471 -32.44 30.17 -0.89
N SER A 472 -32.00 28.97 -1.24
CA SER A 472 -30.61 28.74 -1.66
C SER A 472 -30.53 28.86 -3.20
N PRO A 473 -29.69 29.74 -3.78
CA PRO A 473 -29.35 29.62 -5.19
C PRO A 473 -28.54 28.33 -5.39
N PRO A 474 -28.60 27.68 -6.57
CA PRO A 474 -27.93 26.40 -6.78
C PRO A 474 -26.42 26.63 -6.78
N ARG A 475 -25.78 26.41 -5.63
CA ARG A 475 -24.35 26.08 -5.60
C ARG A 475 -24.23 24.67 -6.15
N HIS A 476 -23.90 24.58 -7.43
CA HIS A 476 -23.21 23.41 -7.97
C HIS A 476 -21.92 23.24 -7.17
N TYR A 477 -21.98 22.47 -6.08
CA TYR A 477 -20.80 21.81 -5.55
C TYR A 477 -20.43 20.75 -6.58
N VAL A 478 -19.60 21.14 -7.55
CA VAL A 478 -18.65 20.20 -8.12
C VAL A 478 -17.77 19.83 -6.94
N ALA A 479 -17.93 18.61 -6.43
CA ALA A 479 -16.95 18.03 -5.52
C ALA A 479 -15.62 18.04 -6.28
N TYR A 480 -14.72 18.96 -5.90
CA TYR A 480 -13.31 18.81 -6.20
C TYR A 480 -12.88 17.54 -5.50
N GLN A 481 -12.69 16.49 -6.29
CA GLN A 481 -11.98 15.32 -5.81
C GLN A 481 -10.51 15.74 -5.84
N GLU A 482 -9.92 15.94 -4.66
CA GLU A 482 -8.51 16.27 -4.45
C GLU A 482 -7.62 15.08 -4.87
N ASP A 483 -7.66 14.70 -6.15
CA ASP A 483 -6.88 13.57 -6.66
C ASP A 483 -5.35 13.82 -6.54
N GLY A 484 -4.93 15.08 -6.46
CA GLY A 484 -3.52 15.48 -6.27
C GLY A 484 -3.02 15.41 -4.82
N ASP A 485 -3.87 15.70 -3.83
CA ASP A 485 -3.46 15.77 -2.41
C ASP A 485 -3.48 14.36 -1.74
N GLU A 486 -4.27 13.42 -2.27
CA GLU A 486 -4.36 12.05 -1.73
C GLU A 486 -3.14 11.15 -2.03
N GLU A 487 -2.32 11.51 -3.04
CA GLU A 487 -1.03 10.88 -3.33
C GLU A 487 0.09 11.40 -2.43
N GLU A 488 0.06 12.67 -2.03
CA GLU A 488 0.95 13.21 -1.00
C GLU A 488 0.69 12.51 0.35
N ALA A 489 -0.56 12.10 0.62
CA ALA A 489 -0.92 11.21 1.72
C ALA A 489 -0.45 9.75 1.53
N MET A 490 -0.05 9.34 0.32
CA MET A 490 0.59 8.06 0.05
C MET A 490 2.07 8.06 0.42
N TYR A 491 2.71 9.23 0.28
CA TYR A 491 4.11 9.49 0.57
C TYR A 491 4.32 10.70 1.50
N PRO A 492 3.79 10.66 2.74
CA PRO A 492 3.80 11.80 3.65
C PRO A 492 5.20 12.25 4.08
N MET A 493 6.23 11.43 3.83
CA MET A 493 7.63 11.79 3.99
C MET A 493 8.05 13.01 3.15
N TYR A 494 7.42 13.19 1.98
CA TYR A 494 7.71 14.33 1.11
C TYR A 494 6.96 15.60 1.55
N SER A 495 5.80 15.49 2.22
CA SER A 495 5.02 16.61 2.76
C SER A 495 5.44 17.07 4.16
N THR A 496 6.17 16.26 4.94
CA THR A 496 6.59 16.67 6.30
C THR A 496 7.58 17.84 6.34
N HIS A 497 8.12 18.29 5.20
CA HIS A 497 8.86 19.55 5.11
C HIS A 497 7.97 20.78 4.87
N HIS A 498 6.67 20.62 4.58
CA HIS A 498 5.73 21.72 4.38
C HIS A 498 5.12 22.28 5.68
N SER A 499 5.12 21.52 6.79
CA SER A 499 4.42 21.95 8.02
C SER A 499 5.05 23.15 8.72
N ASP A 500 6.31 23.49 8.43
CA ASP A 500 6.98 24.66 9.02
C ASP A 500 6.73 25.98 8.25
N LEU A 501 5.98 25.95 7.13
CA LEU A 501 5.83 27.12 6.24
C LEU A 501 4.38 27.42 5.83
N ARG A 502 3.38 26.70 6.37
CA ARG A 502 1.95 26.87 6.02
C ARG A 502 1.27 28.00 6.81
N SER A 503 1.94 29.13 6.99
CA SER A 503 1.39 30.33 7.64
C SER A 503 1.72 31.61 6.87
N SER A 504 1.26 31.69 5.63
CA SER A 504 0.88 32.94 4.95
C SER A 504 0.50 32.56 3.55
N ASP A 505 -0.75 32.80 3.16
CA ASP A 505 -1.15 33.28 1.83
C ASP A 505 -2.68 33.29 1.77
N HIS A 506 -3.25 34.35 2.36
CA HIS A 506 -4.58 34.81 2.04
C HIS A 506 -4.43 36.03 1.12
N TRP A 507 -4.98 35.95 -0.08
CA TRP A 507 -4.97 37.04 -1.04
C TRP A 507 -5.82 38.21 -0.53
N SER A 508 -5.20 39.37 -0.27
CA SER A 508 -5.90 40.66 -0.21
C SER A 508 -4.98 41.77 -0.72
N SER A 509 -5.52 42.60 -1.61
CA SER A 509 -4.91 43.84 -2.10
C SER A 509 -5.06 44.99 -1.10
N GLY A 510 -4.08 45.91 -1.07
CA GLY A 510 -4.29 47.27 -0.57
C GLY A 510 -3.19 47.79 0.36
N HIS A 511 -2.73 49.00 0.06
CA HIS A 511 -1.78 49.83 0.81
C HIS A 511 -2.12 50.01 2.29
N ASP A 512 -1.11 50.10 3.17
CA ASP A 512 -0.71 51.33 3.88
C ASP A 512 0.44 51.08 4.88
N ASP A 513 1.26 52.12 5.07
CA ASP A 513 2.31 52.26 6.10
C ASP A 513 1.79 51.92 7.51
N LEU A 514 2.68 51.43 8.38
CA LEU A 514 2.98 51.98 9.72
C LEU A 514 3.91 51.06 10.53
N THR A 515 4.76 51.72 11.31
CA THR A 515 5.77 51.27 12.28
C THR A 515 5.20 50.61 13.54
N GLU A 516 6.00 49.75 14.20
CA GLU A 516 6.33 49.71 15.65
C GLU A 516 6.53 48.30 16.25
N ASP A 517 7.74 48.14 16.79
CA ASP A 517 8.13 47.66 18.12
C ASP A 517 7.98 46.22 18.65
N GLU A 518 9.10 45.85 19.28
CA GLU A 518 9.40 44.69 20.10
C GLU A 518 8.40 44.46 21.24
N LEU A 519 8.11 43.18 21.53
CA LEU A 519 7.97 42.75 22.92
C LEU A 519 8.30 41.27 23.12
N SER A 520 9.49 41.03 23.66
CA SER A 520 9.91 39.79 24.29
C SER A 520 9.09 39.51 25.56
N THR A 521 8.61 38.28 25.73
CA THR A 521 8.24 37.75 27.06
C THR A 521 8.93 36.42 27.31
N GLN A 522 9.97 36.49 28.15
CA GLN A 522 10.61 35.37 28.82
C GLN A 522 9.63 34.75 29.83
N HIS A 523 9.58 33.42 29.88
CA HIS A 523 9.11 32.70 31.05
C HIS A 523 10.14 31.63 31.44
N GLU A 524 10.94 31.99 32.44
CA GLU A 524 11.78 31.09 33.22
C GLU A 524 10.93 30.07 33.97
N ARG A 525 11.37 28.81 34.01
CA ARG A 525 11.05 27.89 35.10
C ARG A 525 12.30 27.27 35.66
N CYS A 526 12.46 27.49 36.96
CA CYS A 526 13.52 27.04 37.83
C CYS A 526 13.75 25.52 37.79
N SER A 527 15.03 25.13 37.81
CA SER A 527 15.50 23.77 38.06
C SER A 527 15.85 23.60 39.53
N ALA A 528 15.56 22.43 40.11
CA ALA A 528 16.08 22.00 41.41
C ALA A 528 16.87 20.69 41.24
N PRO A 529 18.01 20.48 41.94
CA PRO A 529 18.91 19.36 41.71
C PRO A 529 18.59 18.15 42.61
N GLY A 530 18.68 16.94 42.05
CA GLY A 530 18.50 15.69 42.81
C GLY A 530 19.00 14.45 42.06
N TRP A 531 20.20 14.01 42.42
CA TRP A 531 20.76 12.65 42.43
C TRP A 531 20.08 11.53 41.60
N ARG A 532 20.85 10.95 40.66
CA ARG A 532 20.51 9.74 39.89
C ARG A 532 21.03 8.47 40.57
N PRO A 533 20.25 7.37 40.60
CA PRO A 533 20.81 6.03 40.48
C PRO A 533 20.80 5.59 39.01
N VAL A 534 21.88 4.92 38.60
CA VAL A 534 22.00 4.25 37.31
C VAL A 534 21.02 3.08 37.28
N GLU A 535 19.94 3.20 36.50
CA GLU A 535 19.00 2.12 36.25
C GLU A 535 19.14 1.69 34.79
N THR A 536 19.60 0.46 34.59
CA THR A 536 19.70 -0.21 33.29
C THR A 536 18.33 -0.19 32.60
N GLN A 537 18.23 0.56 31.51
CA GLN A 537 16.98 0.72 30.74
C GLN A 537 16.61 -0.57 30.01
N ASN A 538 15.83 -1.44 30.66
CA ASN A 538 14.90 -2.30 29.92
C ASN A 538 13.68 -1.44 29.59
N THR A 539 13.45 -1.17 28.31
CA THR A 539 12.32 -0.37 27.83
C THR A 539 11.00 -1.12 28.05
N LEU A 540 10.41 -0.95 29.23
CA LEU A 540 9.10 -1.47 29.61
C LEU A 540 8.01 -0.47 29.20
N TRP A 541 7.21 -0.85 28.20
CA TRP A 541 6.06 -0.06 27.78
C TRP A 541 4.87 -0.42 28.65
N SER A 542 4.46 0.50 29.54
CA SER A 542 3.30 0.30 30.40
C SER A 542 2.20 1.30 30.06
N TRP A 543 1.01 0.83 29.75
CA TRP A 543 -0.16 1.69 29.52
C TRP A 543 -1.34 1.24 30.37
N SER A 544 -2.11 2.21 30.87
CA SER A 544 -3.26 1.98 31.75
C SER A 544 -4.55 2.46 31.09
N PHE A 545 -5.58 1.61 31.05
CA PHE A 545 -6.89 1.93 30.48
C PHE A 545 -8.01 1.47 31.42
N VAL A 546 -9.19 2.08 31.32
CA VAL A 546 -10.35 1.73 32.16
C VAL A 546 -11.30 0.84 31.35
N PHE A 547 -11.57 -0.36 31.83
CA PHE A 547 -12.53 -1.29 31.22
C PHE A 547 -13.54 -1.74 32.26
N ARG A 548 -14.84 -1.54 31.96
CA ARG A 548 -15.97 -1.80 32.89
C ARG A 548 -15.79 -1.12 34.26
N GLY A 549 -15.41 0.16 34.24
CA GLY A 549 -15.27 0.97 35.46
C GLY A 549 -14.06 0.62 36.34
N ARG A 550 -13.17 -0.30 35.91
CA ARG A 550 -11.92 -0.61 36.62
C ARG A 550 -10.71 -0.27 35.77
N ARG A 551 -9.76 0.48 36.34
CA ARG A 551 -8.47 0.79 35.72
C ARG A 551 -7.62 -0.48 35.69
N ARG A 552 -7.13 -0.86 34.51
CA ARG A 552 -6.21 -1.97 34.28
C ARG A 552 -4.94 -1.43 33.64
N ARG A 553 -3.80 -2.06 33.94
CA ARG A 553 -2.49 -1.71 33.40
C ARG A 553 -1.95 -2.91 32.62
N LEU A 554 -1.43 -2.65 31.44
CA LEU A 554 -0.81 -3.64 30.57
C LEU A 554 0.63 -3.21 30.34
N THR A 555 1.57 -4.11 30.62
CA THR A 555 3.01 -3.91 30.51
C THR A 555 3.56 -4.87 29.47
N LEU A 556 4.20 -4.33 28.43
CA LEU A 556 4.88 -5.09 27.39
C LEU A 556 6.39 -4.81 27.50
N SER A 557 7.17 -5.88 27.58
CA SER A 557 8.64 -5.85 27.49
C SER A 557 9.07 -6.46 26.16
N ILE A 558 10.11 -5.91 25.54
CA ILE A 558 10.75 -6.51 24.36
C ILE A 558 11.45 -7.80 24.82
N PRO A 559 11.09 -8.99 24.31
CA PRO A 559 11.71 -10.24 24.73
C PRO A 559 13.17 -10.30 24.25
N SER A 560 14.05 -10.87 25.07
CA SER A 560 15.43 -11.14 24.67
C SER A 560 15.49 -12.28 23.64
N TRP A 561 16.63 -12.44 22.94
CA TRP A 561 16.81 -13.53 21.99
C TRP A 561 16.74 -14.91 22.67
N GLU A 562 17.16 -15.00 23.95
CA GLU A 562 17.00 -16.20 24.79
C GLU A 562 15.54 -16.45 25.16
N ASP A 563 14.74 -15.41 25.41
CA ASP A 563 13.27 -15.54 25.62
C ASP A 563 12.55 -16.03 24.37
N LEU A 564 13.02 -15.61 23.19
CA LEU A 564 12.49 -16.10 21.91
C LEU A 564 12.85 -17.57 21.70
N THR A 565 14.10 -17.97 21.91
CA THR A 565 14.52 -19.39 21.81
C THR A 565 13.86 -20.31 22.84
N SER A 566 13.62 -19.84 24.06
CA SER A 566 12.87 -20.59 25.07
C SER A 566 11.38 -20.67 24.73
N LEU A 567 10.78 -19.61 24.17
CA LEU A 567 9.43 -19.65 23.56
C LEU A 567 9.33 -20.65 22.40
N PHE A 568 10.40 -20.83 21.62
CA PHE A 568 10.48 -21.84 20.56
C PHE A 568 10.53 -23.27 21.12
N SER A 569 11.27 -23.50 22.22
CA SER A 569 11.27 -24.80 22.91
C SER A 569 9.94 -25.11 23.62
N GLU A 570 9.25 -24.10 24.14
CA GLU A 570 7.94 -24.22 24.79
C GLU A 570 6.79 -24.41 23.79
N CYS A 571 6.91 -23.99 22.53
CA CYS A 571 5.87 -24.15 21.52
C CYS A 571 5.59 -25.62 21.15
N GLN A 572 6.45 -26.55 21.54
CA GLN A 572 6.30 -27.98 21.22
C GLN A 572 5.35 -28.71 22.18
N ASP A 573 5.05 -28.14 23.36
CA ASP A 573 4.20 -28.77 24.38
C ASP A 573 2.84 -28.07 24.53
N HIS A 574 1.93 -28.33 23.58
CA HIS A 574 0.63 -27.65 23.47
C HIS A 574 -0.31 -27.87 24.66
N SER A 575 -0.07 -28.89 25.49
CA SER A 575 -0.96 -29.28 26.59
C SER A 575 -0.81 -28.38 27.83
N THR A 576 0.39 -27.83 28.05
CA THR A 576 0.74 -27.02 29.22
C THR A 576 0.32 -25.56 29.08
N HIS A 577 0.33 -25.01 27.85
CA HIS A 577 -0.06 -23.63 27.54
C HIS A 577 -1.53 -23.32 27.83
N LEU A 578 -2.44 -24.23 27.45
CA LEU A 578 -3.89 -24.08 27.69
C LEU A 578 -4.24 -23.99 29.19
N ARG A 579 -3.45 -24.65 30.05
CA ARG A 579 -3.71 -24.75 31.49
C ARG A 579 -3.28 -23.50 32.27
N ARG A 580 -2.26 -22.78 31.80
CA ARG A 580 -1.72 -21.57 32.48
C ARG A 580 -2.14 -20.24 31.86
N ARG A 581 -2.29 -20.16 30.52
CA ARG A 581 -2.38 -18.86 29.81
C ARG A 581 -3.77 -18.55 29.23
N GLY A 582 -4.73 -19.49 29.26
CA GLY A 582 -6.09 -19.29 28.75
C GLY A 582 -6.21 -19.38 27.22
N VAL A 583 -7.44 -19.58 26.72
CA VAL A 583 -7.71 -19.93 25.30
C VAL A 583 -7.20 -18.87 24.33
N LEU A 584 -7.33 -17.58 24.65
CA LEU A 584 -6.93 -16.49 23.77
C LEU A 584 -5.42 -16.47 23.54
N ILE A 585 -4.63 -16.55 24.62
CA ILE A 585 -3.17 -16.53 24.53
C ILE A 585 -2.67 -17.80 23.82
N ALA A 586 -3.26 -18.97 24.11
CA ALA A 586 -2.92 -20.21 23.41
C ALA A 586 -3.18 -20.11 21.89
N THR A 587 -4.29 -19.48 21.50
CA THR A 587 -4.64 -19.27 20.08
C THR A 587 -3.64 -18.37 19.37
N LEU A 588 -3.13 -17.31 20.03
CA LEU A 588 -2.13 -16.43 19.45
C LEU A 588 -0.79 -17.16 19.20
N PHE A 589 -0.31 -17.92 20.19
CA PHE A 589 0.92 -18.71 20.04
C PHE A 589 0.80 -19.78 18.97
N ASP A 590 -0.31 -20.52 18.94
CA ASP A 590 -0.60 -21.50 17.90
C ASP A 590 -0.60 -20.85 16.51
N THR A 591 -1.14 -19.63 16.40
CA THR A 591 -1.15 -18.88 15.13
C THR A 591 0.25 -18.52 14.68
N LEU A 592 1.10 -18.01 15.58
CA LEU A 592 2.50 -17.71 15.27
C LEU A 592 3.26 -18.96 14.83
N SER A 593 3.03 -20.10 15.50
CA SER A 593 3.60 -21.40 15.17
C SER A 593 3.16 -21.95 13.80
N VAL A 594 1.97 -21.56 13.34
CA VAL A 594 1.44 -21.90 12.01
C VAL A 594 2.00 -20.98 10.93
N LEU A 595 2.12 -19.68 11.20
CA LEU A 595 2.51 -18.68 10.20
C LEU A 595 4.02 -18.61 9.97
N TRP A 596 4.85 -18.91 10.98
CA TRP A 596 6.31 -18.74 10.90
C TRP A 596 6.99 -19.39 9.69
N PRO A 597 6.68 -20.66 9.30
CA PRO A 597 7.27 -21.25 8.10
C PRO A 597 6.97 -20.44 6.82
N ALA A 598 5.76 -19.88 6.71
CA ALA A 598 5.38 -19.07 5.56
C ALA A 598 6.06 -17.70 5.57
N VAL A 599 6.30 -17.11 6.75
CA VAL A 599 7.12 -15.90 6.90
C VAL A 599 8.55 -16.15 6.42
N LEU A 600 9.17 -17.27 6.80
CA LEU A 600 10.51 -17.63 6.34
C LEU A 600 10.57 -17.80 4.81
N VAL A 601 9.56 -18.46 4.22
CA VAL A 601 9.45 -18.60 2.77
C VAL A 601 9.27 -17.25 2.09
N GLY A 602 8.42 -16.38 2.63
CA GLY A 602 8.23 -15.02 2.12
C GLY A 602 9.50 -14.18 2.20
N MET A 603 10.25 -14.28 3.30
CA MET A 603 11.55 -13.63 3.44
C MET A 603 12.58 -14.17 2.45
N PHE A 604 12.59 -15.47 2.18
CA PHE A 604 13.44 -16.07 1.17
C PHE A 604 13.10 -15.57 -0.24
N ILE A 605 11.81 -15.54 -0.60
CA ILE A 605 11.35 -14.98 -1.88
C ILE A 605 11.77 -13.51 -2.01
N ALA A 606 11.55 -12.71 -0.97
CA ALA A 606 11.97 -11.32 -0.96
C ALA A 606 13.48 -11.18 -1.11
N TRP A 607 14.27 -11.98 -0.39
CA TRP A 607 15.72 -12.00 -0.53
C TRP A 607 16.19 -12.35 -1.94
N CYS A 608 15.51 -13.25 -2.65
CA CYS A 608 15.82 -13.56 -4.05
C CYS A 608 15.52 -12.41 -5.04
N MET A 609 14.80 -11.36 -4.62
CA MET A 609 14.48 -10.19 -5.45
C MET A 609 15.44 -9.01 -5.24
N PHE A 610 16.24 -9.04 -4.17
CA PHE A 610 17.26 -8.03 -3.83
C PHE A 610 18.65 -8.54 -4.15
#